data_AF-A0A6G9IEE8-F1
#
_entry.id   AF-A0A6G9IEE8-F1
#
_cell.length_a   1.000
_cell.length_b   1.000
_cell.length_c   1.000
_cell.angle_alpha   90.00
_cell.angle_beta   90.00
_cell.angle_gamma   90.00
#
_symmetry.space_group_name_H-M   'P 1'
#
loop_
_entity.id
_entity.type
_entity.pdbx_description
1 polymer ?
#
loop_
_entity_poly.entity_id
_entity_poly.type
_entity_poly.pdbx_seq_one_letter_code
_entity_poly.pdbx_strand_id
1 'polypeptide(L)'
;MAFFINKPFRLISMCMIISLIGVMILSPDLPARAARVTLATSLGIQPNQEYWVKPEIDPYFNPSFPIKSPISVEEVEQYERIQSFQINEDYLYKTFNSIRRSRTPVEMDTELLSSLENGTFYFTLIDNKPYFLSVREAIEQPSYYKVIKEMGNIIASVRVDLMLWQVSETKYWPDSTKEHYITGTIYNGQKQIIEITSSESNKDGHCIYGITKNAKGVEIRRTICDEATGDYRQTIYRNDEGVQTNLVTYLDDGQVKNEYFSQDGRIVKTTNEPIYPDYLIMEETSDGS
;
A
#
# COMPACT_ATOMS: atom_id res chain seq x y z
N MET A 1 31.90 -25.54 61.66
CA MET A 1 30.64 -25.43 60.89
C MET A 1 30.58 -24.00 60.38
N ALA A 2 31.10 -23.73 59.19
CA ALA A 2 31.12 -22.38 58.60
C ALA A 2 30.66 -22.50 57.15
N PHE A 3 29.60 -21.75 56.86
CA PHE A 3 28.80 -21.80 55.65
C PHE A 3 29.60 -21.40 54.40
N PHE A 4 29.47 -22.25 53.37
CA PHE A 4 29.73 -21.87 51.99
C PHE A 4 28.79 -20.73 51.58
N ILE A 5 29.32 -19.53 51.39
CA ILE A 5 28.59 -18.47 50.69
C ILE A 5 28.71 -18.73 49.20
N ASN A 6 27.62 -19.29 48.70
CA ASN A 6 27.25 -19.51 47.31
C ASN A 6 27.69 -18.36 46.38
N LYS A 7 28.53 -18.68 45.38
CA LYS A 7 28.79 -17.88 44.18
C LYS A 7 27.99 -18.37 42.95
N PRO A 8 26.64 -18.40 42.91
CA PRO A 8 25.92 -18.71 41.67
C PRO A 8 25.57 -17.43 40.87
N PHE A 9 25.62 -16.25 41.50
CA PHE A 9 25.04 -15.04 40.90
C PHE A 9 25.85 -14.42 39.74
N ARG A 10 27.16 -14.68 39.65
CA ARG A 10 27.99 -14.15 38.54
C ARG A 10 27.96 -15.00 37.28
N LEU A 11 27.66 -16.29 37.37
CA LEU A 11 27.67 -17.19 36.21
C LEU A 11 26.35 -17.09 35.41
N ILE A 12 25.22 -16.91 36.09
CA ILE A 12 23.90 -16.76 35.45
C ILE A 12 23.81 -15.44 34.67
N SER A 13 24.42 -14.36 35.19
CA SER A 13 24.45 -13.06 34.52
C SER A 13 25.34 -13.07 33.25
N MET A 14 26.41 -13.86 33.23
CA MET A 14 27.31 -13.96 32.07
C MET A 14 26.72 -14.84 30.95
N CYS A 15 25.95 -15.89 31.27
CA CYS A 15 25.23 -16.69 30.27
C CYS A 15 24.08 -15.94 29.60
N MET A 16 23.41 -15.01 30.30
CA MET A 16 22.38 -14.14 29.69
C MET A 16 23.01 -13.10 28.73
N ILE A 17 24.20 -12.59 29.04
CA ILE A 17 24.89 -11.64 28.16
C ILE A 17 25.45 -12.34 26.92
N ILE A 18 25.99 -13.56 27.04
CA ILE A 18 26.49 -14.34 25.90
C ILE A 18 25.33 -14.83 25.01
N SER A 19 24.16 -15.14 25.57
CA SER A 19 22.97 -15.47 24.76
C SER A 19 22.37 -14.23 24.08
N LEU A 20 22.35 -13.06 24.72
CA LEU A 20 21.96 -11.81 24.06
C LEU A 20 22.90 -11.44 22.90
N ILE A 21 24.21 -11.59 23.09
CA ILE A 21 25.22 -11.33 22.05
C ILE A 21 25.15 -12.40 20.94
N GLY A 22 24.91 -13.67 21.27
CA GLY A 22 24.72 -14.74 20.29
C GLY A 22 23.47 -14.56 19.43
N VAL A 23 22.36 -14.10 20.00
CA VAL A 23 21.13 -13.75 19.26
C VAL A 23 21.35 -12.52 18.37
N MET A 24 22.15 -11.55 18.81
CA MET A 24 22.51 -10.38 17.99
C MET A 24 23.46 -10.71 16.82
N ILE A 25 24.30 -11.73 16.95
CA ILE A 25 25.23 -12.17 15.89
C ILE A 25 24.53 -13.08 14.87
N LEU A 26 23.51 -13.84 15.27
CA LEU A 26 22.78 -14.77 14.39
C LEU A 26 21.63 -14.12 13.62
N SER A 27 21.19 -12.92 14.01
CA SER A 27 20.10 -12.20 13.34
C SER A 27 20.28 -10.69 13.53
N PRO A 28 21.07 -10.01 12.69
CA PRO A 28 21.33 -8.56 12.80
C PRO A 28 20.04 -7.72 12.75
N ASP A 29 18.93 -8.29 12.29
CA ASP A 29 17.61 -7.67 12.28
C ASP A 29 16.97 -7.51 13.68
N LEU A 30 17.39 -8.26 14.71
CA LEU A 30 16.69 -8.28 16.01
C LEU A 30 16.77 -6.96 16.80
N PRO A 31 17.94 -6.31 16.95
CA PRO A 31 18.04 -5.01 17.63
C PRO A 31 17.29 -3.91 16.88
N ALA A 32 17.37 -3.91 15.54
CA ALA A 32 16.63 -2.99 14.69
C ALA A 32 15.12 -3.22 14.83
N ARG A 33 14.67 -4.48 14.83
CA ARG A 33 13.27 -4.86 15.03
C ARG A 33 12.75 -4.44 16.40
N ALA A 34 13.50 -4.66 17.47
CA ALA A 34 13.11 -4.23 18.82
C ALA A 34 12.94 -2.70 18.92
N ALA A 35 13.84 -1.93 18.29
CA ALA A 35 13.73 -0.48 18.22
C ALA A 35 12.50 -0.02 17.41
N ARG A 36 12.20 -0.70 16.29
CA ARG A 36 11.02 -0.41 15.46
C ARG A 36 9.71 -0.75 16.16
N VAL A 37 9.64 -1.88 16.87
CA VAL A 37 8.50 -2.25 17.72
C VAL A 37 8.29 -1.18 18.79
N THR A 38 9.36 -0.77 19.48
CA THR A 38 9.29 0.27 20.51
C THR A 38 8.78 1.59 19.95
N LEU A 39 9.24 1.98 18.75
CA LEU A 39 8.73 3.16 18.06
C LEU A 39 7.23 3.03 17.76
N ALA A 40 6.79 1.95 17.12
CA ALA A 40 5.39 1.73 16.79
C ALA A 40 4.47 1.77 18.03
N THR A 41 4.89 1.12 19.12
CA THR A 41 4.16 1.16 20.40
C THR A 41 4.11 2.58 20.99
N SER A 42 5.20 3.35 20.90
CA SER A 42 5.22 4.76 21.35
C SER A 42 4.27 5.67 20.55
N LEU A 43 3.96 5.28 19.31
CA LEU A 43 2.99 5.94 18.45
C LEU A 43 1.54 5.48 18.72
N GLY A 44 1.32 4.57 19.68
CA GLY A 44 0.01 4.02 20.01
C GLY A 44 -0.50 2.98 19.01
N ILE A 45 0.37 2.43 18.17
CA ILE A 45 0.01 1.44 17.15
C ILE A 45 0.00 0.05 17.78
N GLN A 46 -1.07 -0.70 17.54
CA GLN A 46 -1.31 -2.04 18.05
C GLN A 46 -1.60 -3.02 16.89
N PRO A 47 -1.22 -4.30 17.04
CA PRO A 47 -1.55 -5.35 16.06
C PRO A 47 -3.03 -5.43 15.69
N ASN A 48 -3.30 -5.74 14.42
CA ASN A 48 -4.63 -5.98 13.83
C ASN A 48 -5.65 -4.85 13.98
N GLN A 49 -5.21 -3.64 14.31
CA GLN A 49 -6.02 -2.43 14.24
C GLN A 49 -5.67 -1.65 12.97
N GLU A 50 -6.68 -1.00 12.38
CA GLU A 50 -6.52 -0.10 11.24
C GLU A 50 -6.15 1.31 11.69
N TYR A 51 -5.16 1.88 11.01
CA TYR A 51 -4.65 3.23 11.23
C TYR A 51 -4.65 4.02 9.94
N TRP A 52 -5.08 5.28 10.00
CA TRP A 52 -5.01 6.23 8.89
C TRP A 52 -3.72 7.04 8.96
N VAL A 53 -3.18 7.41 7.82
CA VAL A 53 -1.92 8.15 7.72
C VAL A 53 -2.00 9.21 6.64
N LYS A 54 -1.15 10.23 6.78
CA LYS A 54 -0.97 11.22 5.73
C LYS A 54 -0.47 10.53 4.45
N PRO A 55 -0.92 11.00 3.27
CA PRO A 55 -0.60 10.40 1.97
C PRO A 55 0.82 10.68 1.48
N GLU A 56 1.80 10.54 2.36
CA GLU A 56 3.23 10.66 2.09
C GLU A 56 3.88 9.29 1.86
N ILE A 57 3.14 8.21 2.08
CA ILE A 57 3.67 6.85 2.05
C ILE A 57 3.52 6.30 0.63
N ASP A 58 4.64 6.04 -0.03
CA ASP A 58 4.64 5.19 -1.21
C ASP A 58 4.58 3.72 -0.76
N PRO A 59 3.57 2.93 -1.18
CA PRO A 59 3.48 1.52 -0.83
C PRO A 59 4.69 0.69 -1.29
N TYR A 60 5.45 1.15 -2.30
CA TYR A 60 6.56 0.38 -2.89
C TYR A 60 7.92 0.63 -2.24
N PHE A 61 8.07 1.67 -1.41
CA PHE A 61 9.36 2.09 -0.84
C PHE A 61 9.40 2.07 0.69
N ASN A 62 8.43 1.43 1.34
CA ASN A 62 8.28 1.56 2.78
C ASN A 62 9.15 0.54 3.54
N PRO A 63 9.78 0.93 4.67
CA PRO A 63 10.30 -0.05 5.62
C PRO A 63 9.18 -0.97 6.09
N SER A 64 9.48 -2.23 6.44
CA SER A 64 8.49 -3.22 6.90
C SER A 64 7.71 -2.82 8.18
N PHE A 65 8.00 -1.66 8.78
CA PHE A 65 7.46 -1.17 10.04
C PHE A 65 6.84 0.23 9.90
N PRO A 66 5.79 0.54 10.67
CA PRO A 66 5.25 1.89 10.72
C PRO A 66 6.21 2.84 11.42
N ILE A 67 6.39 4.01 10.82
CA ILE A 67 7.29 5.08 11.32
C ILE A 67 6.58 6.43 11.49
N LYS A 68 5.30 6.50 11.13
CA LYS A 68 4.49 7.73 11.16
C LYS A 68 3.36 7.57 12.16
N SER A 69 3.06 8.66 12.86
CA SER A 69 1.89 8.72 13.75
C SER A 69 0.61 8.57 12.94
N PRO A 70 -0.35 7.76 13.41
CA PRO A 70 -1.70 7.75 12.85
C PRO A 70 -2.39 9.10 12.96
N ILE A 71 -3.28 9.39 12.02
CA ILE A 71 -4.18 10.56 12.04
C ILE A 71 -5.64 10.11 12.15
N SER A 72 -6.55 11.05 12.40
CA SER A 72 -7.98 10.73 12.47
C SER A 72 -8.57 10.52 11.07
N VAL A 73 -9.75 9.88 11.02
CA VAL A 73 -10.47 9.66 9.75
C VAL A 73 -10.99 10.98 9.16
N GLU A 74 -11.32 11.95 10.01
CA GLU A 74 -11.72 13.31 9.61
C GLU A 74 -10.57 14.09 8.99
N GLU A 75 -9.34 13.89 9.48
CA GLU A 75 -8.15 14.52 8.90
C GLU A 75 -7.82 13.88 7.55
N VAL A 76 -7.80 12.55 7.46
CA VAL A 76 -7.42 11.86 6.22
C VAL A 76 -8.44 12.10 5.10
N GLU A 77 -9.73 12.25 5.43
CA GLU A 77 -10.79 12.51 4.45
C GLU A 77 -10.44 13.68 3.55
N GLN A 78 -9.80 14.72 4.09
CA GLN A 78 -9.53 15.99 3.39
C GLN A 78 -8.59 15.86 2.20
N TYR A 79 -7.79 14.79 2.13
CA TYR A 79 -6.83 14.57 1.06
C TYR A 79 -7.47 13.87 -0.14
N GLU A 80 -6.93 14.11 -1.34
CA GLU A 80 -7.32 13.36 -2.55
C GLU A 80 -6.83 11.90 -2.50
N ARG A 81 -5.68 11.67 -1.86
CA ARG A 81 -5.16 10.34 -1.58
C ARG A 81 -5.37 10.05 -0.10
N ILE A 82 -6.08 8.97 0.18
CA ILE A 82 -6.36 8.47 1.51
C ILE A 82 -5.58 7.17 1.69
N GLN A 83 -4.88 7.02 2.82
CA GLN A 83 -4.08 5.83 3.09
C GLN A 83 -4.39 5.28 4.48
N SER A 84 -4.50 3.95 4.56
CA SER A 84 -4.61 3.22 5.81
C SER A 84 -3.72 1.98 5.80
N PHE A 85 -3.41 1.47 6.99
CA PHE A 85 -2.69 0.22 7.14
C PHE A 85 -3.13 -0.55 8.37
N GLN A 86 -2.82 -1.84 8.40
CA GLN A 86 -2.81 -2.67 9.60
C GLN A 86 -1.43 -3.30 9.76
N ILE A 87 -1.06 -3.60 11.00
CA ILE A 87 0.14 -4.39 11.32
C ILE A 87 -0.24 -5.77 11.88
N ASN A 88 0.66 -6.74 11.76
CA ASN A 88 0.51 -8.06 12.39
C ASN A 88 1.08 -8.06 13.83
N GLU A 89 1.05 -9.23 14.48
CA GLU A 89 1.59 -9.43 15.85
C GLU A 89 3.09 -9.15 15.95
N ASP A 90 3.81 -9.28 14.83
CA ASP A 90 5.24 -8.99 14.71
C ASP A 90 5.55 -7.50 14.49
N TYR A 91 4.52 -6.65 14.50
CA TYR A 91 4.55 -5.21 14.21
C TYR A 91 5.00 -4.87 12.77
N LEU A 92 4.83 -5.82 11.85
CA LEU A 92 5.09 -5.65 10.44
C LEU A 92 3.81 -5.26 9.70
N TYR A 93 3.92 -4.50 8.61
CA TYR A 93 2.77 -4.16 7.77
C TYR A 93 2.07 -5.42 7.25
N LYS A 94 0.79 -5.56 7.56
CA LYS A 94 -0.02 -6.70 7.14
C LYS A 94 -0.86 -6.33 5.93
N THR A 95 -1.57 -5.22 6.02
CA THR A 95 -2.38 -4.68 4.94
C THR A 95 -2.12 -3.20 4.76
N PHE A 96 -2.23 -2.73 3.52
CA PHE A 96 -2.15 -1.33 3.17
C PHE A 96 -3.26 -1.01 2.16
N ASN A 97 -3.94 0.11 2.38
CA ASN A 97 -4.96 0.63 1.49
C ASN A 97 -4.53 1.99 0.98
N SER A 98 -4.69 2.23 -0.32
CA SER A 98 -4.61 3.55 -0.91
C SER A 98 -5.84 3.81 -1.77
N ILE A 99 -6.56 4.86 -1.42
CA ILE A 99 -7.78 5.31 -2.10
C ILE A 99 -7.46 6.66 -2.74
N ARG A 100 -7.75 6.80 -4.03
CA ARG A 100 -7.69 8.08 -4.74
C ARG A 100 -9.10 8.58 -5.01
N ARG A 101 -9.34 9.85 -4.69
CA ARG A 101 -10.62 10.53 -4.84
C ARG A 101 -10.48 11.74 -5.75
N SER A 102 -11.53 12.02 -6.51
CA SER A 102 -11.76 13.32 -7.15
C SER A 102 -12.81 14.09 -6.36
N ARG A 103 -12.69 15.41 -6.36
CA ARG A 103 -13.61 16.32 -5.67
C ARG A 103 -14.16 17.32 -6.66
N THR A 104 -15.47 17.33 -6.82
CA THR A 104 -16.15 18.24 -7.74
C THR A 104 -17.10 19.12 -6.94
N PRO A 105 -16.91 20.46 -6.94
CA PRO A 105 -17.90 21.38 -6.39
C PRO A 105 -19.26 21.15 -7.04
N VAL A 106 -20.32 21.15 -6.22
CA VAL A 106 -21.69 20.96 -6.69
C VAL A 106 -22.60 21.96 -6.00
N GLU A 107 -23.63 22.43 -6.68
CA GLU A 107 -24.72 23.14 -6.02
C GLU A 107 -25.65 22.12 -5.35
N MET A 108 -26.05 22.39 -4.12
CA MET A 108 -26.97 21.56 -3.36
C MET A 108 -28.27 22.31 -3.09
N ASP A 109 -29.38 21.59 -3.20
CA ASP A 109 -30.68 22.10 -2.83
C ASP A 109 -30.72 22.40 -1.32
N THR A 110 -30.92 23.66 -0.98
CA THR A 110 -30.96 24.13 0.41
C THR A 110 -32.19 23.61 1.14
N GLU A 111 -33.28 23.28 0.45
CA GLU A 111 -34.47 22.68 1.07
C GLU A 111 -34.15 21.30 1.63
N LEU A 112 -33.36 20.52 0.89
CA LEU A 112 -32.94 19.15 1.24
C LEU A 112 -32.13 19.09 2.54
N LEU A 113 -31.45 20.19 2.89
CA LEU A 113 -30.55 20.31 4.05
C LEU A 113 -31.01 21.39 5.05
N SER A 114 -32.24 21.88 4.88
CA SER A 114 -32.80 22.98 5.68
C SER A 114 -32.85 22.64 7.17
N SER A 115 -33.19 21.39 7.51
CA SER A 115 -33.31 20.90 8.88
C SER A 115 -31.99 20.60 9.59
N LEU A 116 -30.86 20.61 8.89
CA LEU A 116 -29.55 20.33 9.51
C LEU A 116 -29.06 21.50 10.35
N GLU A 117 -28.40 21.23 11.47
CA GLU A 117 -27.66 22.25 12.21
C GLU A 117 -26.37 22.65 11.46
N ASN A 118 -25.62 23.61 12.00
CA ASN A 118 -24.30 23.92 11.47
C ASN A 118 -23.35 22.74 11.72
N GLY A 119 -22.48 22.46 10.74
CA GLY A 119 -21.56 21.33 10.83
C GLY A 119 -21.11 20.83 9.46
N THR A 120 -20.33 19.75 9.48
CA THR A 120 -19.93 19.01 8.27
C THR A 120 -20.71 17.72 8.19
N PHE A 121 -21.34 17.48 7.06
CA PHE A 121 -22.20 16.33 6.83
C PHE A 121 -21.75 15.55 5.61
N TYR A 122 -21.83 14.23 5.71
CA TYR A 122 -21.49 13.29 4.63
C TYR A 122 -22.74 12.47 4.32
N PHE A 123 -23.08 12.31 3.04
CA PHE A 123 -24.26 11.54 2.66
C PHE A 123 -24.21 11.04 1.22
N THR A 124 -25.03 10.05 0.91
CA THR A 124 -25.41 9.69 -0.47
C THR A 124 -26.86 10.07 -0.74
N LEU A 125 -27.26 10.07 -2.01
CA LEU A 125 -28.65 10.28 -2.40
C LEU A 125 -29.29 8.94 -2.78
N ILE A 126 -30.37 8.58 -2.09
CA ILE A 126 -31.20 7.42 -2.40
C ILE A 126 -32.61 7.96 -2.64
N ASP A 127 -33.16 7.72 -3.84
CA ASP A 127 -34.46 8.28 -4.28
C ASP A 127 -34.57 9.80 -4.05
N ASN A 128 -33.49 10.54 -4.37
CA ASN A 128 -33.33 11.99 -4.16
C ASN A 128 -33.45 12.44 -2.69
N LYS A 129 -33.20 11.55 -1.73
CA LYS A 129 -33.15 11.88 -0.29
C LYS A 129 -31.77 11.62 0.30
N PRO A 130 -31.30 12.45 1.24
CA PRO A 130 -29.99 12.27 1.85
C PRO A 130 -30.01 11.10 2.82
N TYR A 131 -29.07 10.16 2.62
CA TYR A 131 -28.74 9.12 3.59
C TYR A 131 -27.40 9.47 4.23
N PHE A 132 -27.44 9.90 5.49
CA PHE A 132 -26.25 10.39 6.20
C PHE A 132 -25.32 9.27 6.62
N LEU A 133 -24.02 9.57 6.54
CA LEU A 133 -22.93 8.66 6.78
C LEU A 133 -21.96 9.26 7.80
N SER A 134 -21.32 8.43 8.59
CA SER A 134 -20.06 8.79 9.22
C SER A 134 -18.97 9.01 8.17
N VAL A 135 -17.88 9.69 8.55
CA VAL A 135 -16.73 9.91 7.64
C VAL A 135 -16.17 8.59 7.13
N ARG A 136 -16.07 7.58 8.01
CA ARG A 136 -15.60 6.24 7.65
C ARG A 136 -16.50 5.60 6.59
N GLU A 137 -17.82 5.58 6.83
CA GLU A 137 -18.77 5.00 5.87
C GLU A 137 -18.77 5.74 4.54
N ALA A 138 -18.55 7.07 4.54
CA ALA A 138 -18.43 7.89 3.34
C ALA A 138 -17.17 7.54 2.52
N ILE A 139 -16.00 7.41 3.16
CA ILE A 139 -14.75 6.96 2.51
C ILE A 139 -14.88 5.55 1.93
N GLU A 140 -15.81 4.75 2.41
CA GLU A 140 -16.11 3.45 1.84
C GLU A 140 -17.10 3.52 0.66
N GLN A 141 -17.76 4.64 0.36
CA GLN A 141 -18.70 4.71 -0.78
C GLN A 141 -17.98 4.95 -2.13
N PRO A 142 -18.48 4.39 -3.26
CA PRO A 142 -18.03 4.76 -4.60
C PRO A 142 -18.13 6.28 -4.85
N SER A 143 -19.17 6.92 -4.32
CA SER A 143 -19.33 8.37 -4.34
C SER A 143 -20.11 8.81 -3.11
N TYR A 144 -19.82 10.00 -2.60
CA TYR A 144 -20.62 10.65 -1.55
C TYR A 144 -20.59 12.17 -1.74
N TYR A 145 -21.46 12.87 -1.01
CA TYR A 145 -21.46 14.32 -0.91
C TYR A 145 -20.94 14.74 0.46
N LYS A 146 -20.13 15.79 0.49
CA LYS A 146 -19.72 16.50 1.69
C LYS A 146 -20.28 17.91 1.63
N VAL A 147 -20.97 18.31 2.69
CA VAL A 147 -21.54 19.65 2.83
C VAL A 147 -21.07 20.27 4.14
N ILE A 148 -20.69 21.54 4.09
CA ILE A 148 -20.35 22.35 5.25
C ILE A 148 -21.42 23.44 5.39
N LYS A 149 -22.08 23.47 6.54
CA LYS A 149 -23.13 24.43 6.88
C LYS A 149 -22.66 25.33 8.02
N GLU A 150 -22.71 26.64 7.81
CA GLU A 150 -22.36 27.65 8.81
C GLU A 150 -23.43 28.74 8.86
N MET A 151 -23.84 29.12 10.06
CA MET A 151 -24.88 30.14 10.30
C MET A 151 -26.17 29.91 9.48
N GLY A 152 -26.57 28.66 9.30
CA GLY A 152 -27.76 28.30 8.52
C GLY A 152 -27.54 28.22 7.00
N ASN A 153 -26.37 28.60 6.48
CA ASN A 153 -26.06 28.62 5.06
C ASN A 153 -25.11 27.50 4.66
N ILE A 154 -25.29 26.93 3.47
CA ILE A 154 -24.31 26.03 2.86
C ILE A 154 -23.15 26.88 2.33
N ILE A 155 -21.97 26.72 2.91
CA ILE A 155 -20.77 27.46 2.49
C ILE A 155 -19.88 26.65 1.54
N ALA A 156 -20.01 25.33 1.57
CA ALA A 156 -19.33 24.43 0.65
C ALA A 156 -20.13 23.15 0.45
N SER A 157 -20.18 22.69 -0.80
CA SER A 157 -20.76 21.40 -1.18
C SER A 157 -19.92 20.79 -2.27
N VAL A 158 -19.45 19.57 -2.02
CA VAL A 158 -18.61 18.82 -2.97
C VAL A 158 -19.15 17.41 -3.11
N ARG A 159 -19.12 16.91 -4.34
CA ARG A 159 -19.23 15.49 -4.62
C ARG A 159 -17.83 14.89 -4.62
N VAL A 160 -17.65 13.79 -3.90
CA VAL A 160 -16.38 13.08 -3.78
C VAL A 160 -16.54 11.71 -4.40
N ASP A 161 -15.89 11.48 -5.53
CA ASP A 161 -15.97 10.24 -6.30
C ASP A 161 -14.68 9.42 -6.10
N LEU A 162 -14.84 8.10 -6.03
CA LEU A 162 -13.74 7.16 -6.06
C LEU A 162 -13.15 7.13 -7.48
N MET A 163 -11.83 7.28 -7.58
CA MET A 163 -11.12 7.08 -8.84
C MET A 163 -10.47 5.71 -8.88
N LEU A 164 -9.78 5.35 -7.80
CA LEU A 164 -8.97 4.15 -7.70
C LEU A 164 -8.92 3.71 -6.24
N TRP A 165 -8.99 2.40 -6.00
CA TRP A 165 -8.69 1.82 -4.70
C TRP A 165 -7.69 0.69 -4.89
N GLN A 166 -6.53 0.80 -4.26
CA GLN A 166 -5.55 -0.27 -4.16
C GLN A 166 -5.55 -0.84 -2.74
N VAL A 167 -5.63 -2.16 -2.65
CA VAL A 167 -5.46 -2.92 -1.41
C VAL A 167 -4.28 -3.83 -1.60
N SER A 168 -3.34 -3.86 -0.66
CA SER A 168 -2.27 -4.83 -0.64
C SER A 168 -2.21 -5.57 0.69
N GLU A 169 -1.80 -6.84 0.62
CA GLU A 169 -1.51 -7.68 1.77
C GLU A 169 -0.09 -8.20 1.65
N THR A 170 0.66 -8.17 2.76
CA THR A 170 2.04 -8.62 2.83
C THR A 170 2.15 -9.78 3.80
N LYS A 171 2.82 -10.85 3.37
CA LYS A 171 3.22 -12.00 4.18
C LYS A 171 4.73 -12.04 4.25
N TYR A 172 5.25 -12.37 5.42
CA TYR A 172 6.69 -12.44 5.68
C TYR A 172 7.14 -13.88 5.83
N TRP A 173 8.45 -14.10 5.66
CA TRP A 173 9.05 -15.36 6.05
C TRP A 173 8.96 -15.55 7.57
N PRO A 174 8.82 -16.80 8.07
CA PRO A 174 8.79 -17.06 9.51
C PRO A 174 10.01 -16.47 10.21
N ASP A 175 9.76 -15.84 11.36
CA ASP A 175 10.77 -15.20 12.21
C ASP A 175 11.63 -14.12 11.53
N SER A 176 11.15 -13.57 10.40
CA SER A 176 11.89 -12.61 9.58
C SER A 176 11.08 -11.34 9.30
N THR A 177 11.78 -10.25 9.00
CA THR A 177 11.19 -8.99 8.50
C THR A 177 11.16 -8.93 6.96
N LYS A 178 11.70 -9.97 6.31
CA LYS A 178 11.75 -10.12 4.86
C LYS A 178 10.42 -10.59 4.32
N GLU A 179 9.93 -9.86 3.33
CA GLU A 179 8.69 -10.18 2.63
C GLU A 179 8.85 -11.51 1.89
N HIS A 180 7.78 -12.29 1.89
CA HIS A 180 7.69 -13.56 1.18
C HIS A 180 6.69 -13.44 0.03
N TYR A 181 5.47 -12.98 0.34
CA TYR A 181 4.45 -12.73 -0.67
C TYR A 181 3.81 -11.37 -0.46
N ILE A 182 3.62 -10.62 -1.54
CA ILE A 182 2.74 -9.47 -1.57
C ILE A 182 1.63 -9.76 -2.56
N THR A 183 0.37 -9.53 -2.18
CA THR A 183 -0.76 -9.55 -3.10
C THR A 183 -1.41 -8.19 -3.13
N GLY A 184 -1.75 -7.70 -4.32
CA GLY A 184 -2.44 -6.44 -4.52
C GLY A 184 -3.71 -6.64 -5.32
N THR A 185 -4.75 -5.87 -5.01
CA THR A 185 -5.97 -5.76 -5.82
C THR A 185 -6.27 -4.30 -6.07
N ILE A 186 -6.51 -3.96 -7.32
CA ILE A 186 -6.84 -2.61 -7.76
C ILE A 186 -8.28 -2.60 -8.24
N TYR A 187 -9.05 -1.63 -7.75
CA TYR A 187 -10.43 -1.39 -8.09
C TYR A 187 -10.60 -0.02 -8.77
N ASN A 188 -11.52 0.05 -9.74
CA ASN A 188 -11.93 1.32 -10.35
C ASN A 188 -12.90 2.12 -9.45
N GLY A 189 -13.37 3.27 -9.95
CA GLY A 189 -14.32 4.14 -9.26
C GLY A 189 -15.67 3.50 -8.90
N GLN A 190 -16.05 2.41 -9.58
CA GLN A 190 -17.26 1.64 -9.28
C GLN A 190 -16.97 0.44 -8.37
N LYS A 191 -15.77 0.37 -7.76
CA LYS A 191 -15.30 -0.76 -6.96
C LYS A 191 -15.27 -2.10 -7.70
N GLN A 192 -15.09 -2.08 -9.01
CA GLN A 192 -14.88 -3.30 -9.78
C GLN A 192 -13.38 -3.55 -9.85
N ILE A 193 -12.97 -4.81 -9.65
CA ILE A 193 -11.57 -5.23 -9.80
C ILE A 193 -11.16 -4.95 -11.25
N ILE A 194 -10.04 -4.26 -11.42
CA ILE A 194 -9.40 -4.09 -12.72
C ILE A 194 -8.15 -4.95 -12.83
N GLU A 195 -7.40 -5.09 -11.74
CA GLU A 195 -6.14 -5.82 -11.72
C GLU A 195 -5.89 -6.50 -10.38
N ILE A 196 -5.18 -7.63 -10.44
CA ILE A 196 -4.66 -8.35 -9.29
C ILE A 196 -3.18 -8.56 -9.50
N THR A 197 -2.36 -8.12 -8.55
CA THR A 197 -0.91 -8.28 -8.56
C THR A 197 -0.49 -9.29 -7.50
N SER A 198 0.61 -10.00 -7.76
CA SER A 198 1.27 -10.81 -6.75
C SER A 198 2.76 -10.83 -7.01
N SER A 199 3.58 -10.76 -5.96
CA SER A 199 5.01 -10.99 -6.04
C SER A 199 5.46 -12.02 -5.00
N GLU A 200 6.54 -12.70 -5.32
CA GLU A 200 7.21 -13.64 -4.43
C GLU A 200 8.68 -13.25 -4.30
N SER A 201 9.18 -13.32 -3.07
CA SER A 201 10.57 -13.06 -2.73
C SER A 201 11.16 -14.24 -1.98
N ASN A 202 12.45 -14.49 -2.18
CA ASN A 202 13.19 -15.52 -1.45
C ASN A 202 13.46 -15.10 0.00
N LYS A 203 14.12 -15.97 0.78
CA LYS A 203 14.39 -15.74 2.21
C LYS A 203 15.28 -14.54 2.51
N ASP A 204 16.10 -14.13 1.55
CA ASP A 204 16.96 -12.95 1.67
C ASP A 204 16.20 -11.65 1.37
N GLY A 205 14.96 -11.77 0.87
CA GLY A 205 14.09 -10.67 0.46
C GLY A 205 14.27 -10.25 -1.00
N HIS A 206 15.02 -11.02 -1.79
CA HIS A 206 15.19 -10.77 -3.22
C HIS A 206 13.97 -11.25 -3.98
N CYS A 207 13.49 -10.42 -4.91
CA CYS A 207 12.41 -10.80 -5.81
C CYS A 207 12.77 -12.11 -6.55
N ILE A 208 11.79 -12.99 -6.71
CA ILE A 208 11.85 -14.15 -7.62
C ILE A 208 11.03 -13.84 -8.87
N TYR A 209 9.77 -13.45 -8.69
CA TYR A 209 8.90 -13.02 -9.77
C TYR A 209 7.76 -12.12 -9.28
N GLY A 210 7.15 -11.41 -10.22
CA GLY A 210 5.88 -10.69 -10.07
C GLY A 210 4.91 -11.08 -11.17
N ILE A 211 3.62 -11.11 -10.87
CA ILE A 211 2.53 -11.40 -11.80
C ILE A 211 1.48 -10.30 -11.67
N THR A 212 0.90 -9.88 -12.80
CA THR A 212 -0.30 -9.06 -12.83
C THR A 212 -1.33 -9.74 -13.72
N LYS A 213 -2.55 -9.85 -13.21
CA LYS A 213 -3.71 -10.39 -13.90
C LYS A 213 -4.76 -9.31 -14.08
N ASN A 214 -5.47 -9.32 -15.19
CA ASN A 214 -6.66 -8.48 -15.37
C ASN A 214 -7.86 -9.03 -14.58
N ALA A 215 -8.98 -8.32 -14.61
CA ALA A 215 -10.23 -8.69 -13.94
C ALA A 215 -10.79 -10.09 -14.33
N LYS A 216 -10.41 -10.62 -15.50
CA LYS A 216 -10.81 -11.96 -15.97
C LYS A 216 -9.87 -13.07 -15.46
N GLY A 217 -8.83 -12.72 -14.73
CA GLY A 217 -7.81 -13.64 -14.23
C GLY A 217 -6.72 -14.00 -15.26
N VAL A 218 -6.71 -13.35 -16.42
CA VAL A 218 -5.68 -13.55 -17.45
C VAL A 218 -4.40 -12.83 -17.04
N GLU A 219 -3.26 -13.52 -17.10
CA GLU A 219 -1.95 -12.93 -16.84
C GLU A 219 -1.56 -11.97 -17.96
N ILE A 220 -1.55 -10.67 -17.64
CA ILE A 220 -1.20 -9.59 -18.57
C ILE A 220 0.24 -9.11 -18.40
N ARG A 221 0.88 -9.43 -17.26
CA ARG A 221 2.29 -9.11 -17.01
C ARG A 221 2.94 -10.15 -16.12
N ARG A 222 4.19 -10.49 -16.41
CA ARG A 222 5.08 -11.24 -15.53
C ARG A 222 6.46 -10.65 -15.53
N THR A 223 6.99 -10.36 -14.34
CA THR A 223 8.37 -9.95 -14.13
C THR A 223 9.14 -11.12 -13.53
N ILE A 224 10.33 -11.37 -14.03
CA ILE A 224 11.26 -12.41 -13.57
C ILE A 224 12.50 -11.70 -13.06
N CYS A 225 12.97 -12.11 -11.89
CA CYS A 225 14.08 -11.52 -11.18
C CYS A 225 15.26 -12.49 -11.11
N ASP A 226 16.46 -11.96 -10.90
CA ASP A 226 17.62 -12.74 -10.50
C ASP A 226 17.46 -13.12 -9.03
N GLU A 227 17.40 -14.40 -8.69
CA GLU A 227 17.20 -14.77 -7.28
C GLU A 227 18.38 -14.38 -6.38
N ALA A 228 19.60 -14.28 -6.94
CA ALA A 228 20.79 -13.96 -6.15
C ALA A 228 20.90 -12.47 -5.84
N THR A 229 20.46 -11.59 -6.74
CA THR A 229 20.55 -10.12 -6.53
C THR A 229 19.20 -9.44 -6.30
N GLY A 230 18.09 -10.06 -6.72
CA GLY A 230 16.75 -9.49 -6.74
C GLY A 230 16.48 -8.58 -7.93
N ASP A 231 17.47 -8.38 -8.81
CA ASP A 231 17.34 -7.46 -9.94
C ASP A 231 16.37 -8.00 -11.00
N TYR A 232 15.63 -7.10 -11.63
CA TYR A 232 14.76 -7.48 -12.75
C TYR A 232 15.60 -8.01 -13.90
N ARG A 233 15.21 -9.16 -14.44
CA ARG A 233 15.83 -9.78 -15.62
C ARG A 233 14.95 -9.64 -16.84
N GLN A 234 13.67 -9.93 -16.69
CA GLN A 234 12.71 -9.88 -17.79
C GLN A 234 11.33 -9.43 -17.33
N THR A 235 10.62 -8.70 -18.18
CA THR A 235 9.18 -8.46 -18.04
C THR A 235 8.46 -8.84 -19.32
N ILE A 236 7.54 -9.80 -19.22
CA ILE A 236 6.69 -10.27 -20.32
C ILE A 236 5.35 -9.54 -20.20
N TYR A 237 4.91 -8.88 -21.28
CA TYR A 237 3.60 -8.26 -21.38
C TYR A 237 2.71 -9.04 -22.33
N ARG A 238 1.43 -9.14 -21.98
CA ARG A 238 0.39 -9.79 -22.76
C ARG A 238 -0.84 -8.90 -22.82
N ASN A 239 -1.61 -9.06 -23.88
CA ASN A 239 -2.91 -8.40 -23.99
C ASN A 239 -3.96 -9.07 -23.09
N ASP A 240 -5.19 -8.56 -23.11
CA ASP A 240 -6.29 -9.06 -22.28
C ASP A 240 -6.75 -10.49 -22.58
N GLU A 241 -6.34 -11.06 -23.71
CA GLU A 241 -6.54 -12.47 -24.06
C GLU A 241 -5.35 -13.37 -23.68
N GLY A 242 -4.26 -12.81 -23.17
CA GLY A 242 -3.06 -13.56 -22.79
C GLY A 242 -2.09 -13.82 -23.95
N VAL A 243 -2.24 -13.09 -25.06
CA VAL A 243 -1.28 -13.14 -26.18
C VAL A 243 -0.12 -12.20 -25.89
N GLN A 244 1.12 -12.69 -25.99
CA GLN A 244 2.32 -11.90 -25.73
C GLN A 244 2.44 -10.74 -26.72
N THR A 245 2.58 -9.53 -26.20
CA THR A 245 2.78 -8.30 -26.98
C THR A 245 4.22 -7.82 -26.90
N ASN A 246 4.85 -7.96 -25.72
CA ASN A 246 6.20 -7.46 -25.48
C ASN A 246 7.02 -8.39 -24.58
N LEU A 247 8.33 -8.36 -24.77
CA LEU A 247 9.33 -8.86 -23.84
C LEU A 247 10.37 -7.77 -23.61
N VAL A 248 10.47 -7.32 -22.37
CA VAL A 248 11.53 -6.43 -21.90
C VAL A 248 12.58 -7.26 -21.22
N THR A 249 13.84 -7.12 -21.61
CA THR A 249 15.01 -7.74 -20.99
C THR A 249 15.91 -6.65 -20.42
N TYR A 250 16.29 -6.78 -19.16
CA TYR A 250 17.21 -5.88 -18.48
C TYR A 250 18.60 -6.52 -18.46
N LEU A 251 19.58 -5.80 -19.00
CA LEU A 251 20.95 -6.27 -19.16
C LEU A 251 21.82 -5.79 -18.00
N ASP A 252 22.91 -6.50 -17.73
CA ASP A 252 23.83 -6.22 -16.61
C ASP A 252 24.49 -4.83 -16.70
N ASP A 253 24.58 -4.26 -17.89
CA ASP A 253 25.13 -2.93 -18.13
C ASP A 253 24.11 -1.79 -17.97
N GLY A 254 22.91 -2.12 -17.46
CA GLY A 254 21.81 -1.18 -17.26
C GLY A 254 21.03 -0.87 -18.55
N GLN A 255 21.41 -1.45 -19.69
CA GLN A 255 20.62 -1.32 -20.91
C GLN A 255 19.34 -2.16 -20.83
N VAL A 256 18.33 -1.70 -21.55
CA VAL A 256 17.06 -2.41 -21.69
C VAL A 256 16.88 -2.77 -23.15
N LYS A 257 16.40 -3.98 -23.41
CA LYS A 257 15.98 -4.44 -24.74
C LYS A 257 14.49 -4.75 -24.70
N ASN A 258 13.70 -4.11 -25.54
CA ASN A 258 12.26 -4.31 -25.61
C ASN A 258 11.87 -4.85 -26.99
N GLU A 259 11.38 -6.08 -27.04
CA GLU A 259 10.95 -6.77 -28.25
C GLU A 259 9.42 -6.80 -28.32
N TYR A 260 8.86 -6.28 -29.41
CA TYR A 260 7.42 -6.28 -29.69
C TYR A 260 7.08 -7.44 -30.62
N PHE A 261 6.01 -8.14 -30.31
CA PHE A 261 5.57 -9.34 -31.01
C PHE A 261 4.28 -9.08 -31.80
N SER A 262 4.15 -9.69 -32.97
CA SER A 262 2.87 -9.85 -33.67
C SER A 262 2.02 -10.94 -33.03
N GLN A 263 0.74 -11.03 -33.42
CA GLN A 263 -0.20 -12.03 -32.90
C GLN A 263 0.24 -13.49 -33.14
N ASP A 264 1.05 -13.75 -34.18
CA ASP A 264 1.63 -15.07 -34.48
C ASP A 264 2.97 -15.33 -33.76
N GLY A 265 3.41 -14.41 -32.88
CA GLY A 265 4.59 -14.57 -32.03
C GLY A 265 5.92 -14.20 -32.70
N ARG A 266 5.91 -13.51 -33.85
CA ARG A 266 7.14 -13.02 -34.50
C ARG A 266 7.53 -11.66 -33.96
N ILE A 267 8.83 -11.39 -33.82
CA ILE A 267 9.32 -10.06 -33.43
C ILE A 267 9.12 -9.11 -34.61
N VAL A 268 8.40 -8.01 -34.38
CA VAL A 268 8.11 -6.98 -35.39
C VAL A 268 8.89 -5.68 -35.15
N LYS A 269 9.34 -5.44 -33.92
CA LYS A 269 10.11 -4.25 -33.55
C LYS A 269 10.98 -4.54 -32.33
N THR A 270 12.17 -3.93 -32.29
CA THR A 270 13.01 -3.92 -31.09
C THR A 270 13.43 -2.48 -30.78
N THR A 271 13.36 -2.09 -29.52
CA THR A 271 13.84 -0.78 -29.02
C THR A 271 14.72 -0.97 -27.79
N ASN A 272 15.45 0.09 -27.43
CA ASN A 272 16.26 0.13 -26.20
C ASN A 272 15.62 1.03 -25.11
N GLU A 273 14.31 1.22 -25.20
CA GLU A 273 13.58 2.11 -24.30
C GLU A 273 13.01 1.30 -23.12
N PRO A 274 13.20 1.77 -21.87
CA PRO A 274 12.48 1.21 -20.74
C PRO A 274 10.98 1.47 -20.92
N ILE A 275 10.17 0.43 -20.80
CA ILE A 275 8.73 0.61 -20.56
C ILE A 275 8.61 1.02 -19.10
N TYR A 276 8.37 2.31 -18.84
CA TYR A 276 7.89 2.72 -17.54
C TYR A 276 6.50 2.11 -17.37
N PRO A 277 6.23 1.35 -16.29
CA PRO A 277 4.88 0.92 -16.02
C PRO A 277 4.00 2.17 -15.94
N ASP A 278 2.84 2.16 -16.60
CA ASP A 278 1.96 3.34 -16.77
C ASP A 278 1.58 4.05 -15.46
N TYR A 279 1.84 3.44 -14.30
CA TYR A 279 1.68 4.08 -12.98
C TYR A 279 2.75 5.15 -12.65
N LEU A 280 3.85 5.24 -13.40
CA LEU A 280 4.90 6.25 -13.22
C LEU A 280 4.77 7.44 -14.19
N ILE A 281 3.87 7.37 -15.18
CA ILE A 281 3.49 8.52 -16.01
C ILE A 281 2.13 9.00 -15.52
N MET A 282 2.09 9.59 -14.34
CA MET A 282 1.09 10.60 -14.05
C MET A 282 1.84 11.91 -13.97
N GLU A 283 1.71 12.68 -15.04
CA GLU A 283 2.32 13.98 -15.25
C GLU A 283 2.36 14.78 -13.94
N GLU A 284 3.54 15.30 -13.61
CA GLU A 284 3.62 16.61 -12.96
C GLU A 284 2.97 17.63 -13.91
N THR A 285 1.64 17.72 -13.90
CA THR A 285 0.99 18.99 -14.20
C THR A 285 0.89 19.74 -12.88
N SER A 286 2.03 20.26 -12.43
CA SER A 286 2.06 21.46 -11.58
C SER A 286 2.67 22.59 -12.41
N ASP A 287 1.76 23.36 -13.00
CA ASP A 287 1.83 24.75 -13.44
C ASP A 287 3.18 25.44 -13.66
N GLY A 288 3.29 26.07 -14.82
CA GLY A 288 4.31 27.09 -15.09
C GLY A 288 3.96 27.96 -16.30
N SER A 289 3.07 28.95 -16.07
CA SER A 289 2.86 30.20 -16.84
C SER A 289 2.38 30.17 -18.29
#